data_AF-A0A9J6RT03-F1
#
_entry.id   AF-A0A9J6RT03-F1
#
_cell.length_a   1.000
_cell.length_b   1.000
_cell.length_c   1.000
_cell.angle_alpha   90.00
_cell.angle_beta   90.00
_cell.angle_gamma   90.00
#
_symmetry.space_group_name_H-M   'P 1'
#
loop_
_entity.id
_entity.type
_entity.pdbx_description
1 polymer ?
#
loop_
_entity_poly.entity_id
_entity_poly.type
_entity_poly.pdbx_seq_one_letter_code
_entity_poly.pdbx_strand_id
1 'polypeptide(L)'
;MKTIFPAIAVLFLSMTASAHNGEDPAAEVVKKRSYVLQYQKEYPAATSQEERIRNIKKQVSTLQSTILLLRNSLVKENRSVRSDLSKYDLDYLAAIKNSLKDMQKLLKQLEAAVDS
;
A
#
# COMPACT_ATOMS: atom_id res chain seq x y z
N MET A 1 9.63 18.74 -18.64
CA MET A 1 9.16 18.36 -17.28
C MET A 1 7.95 19.22 -16.93
N LYS A 2 6.74 18.75 -17.24
CA LYS A 2 5.50 19.46 -16.93
C LYS A 2 4.63 18.57 -16.03
N THR A 3 4.52 18.99 -14.77
CA THR A 3 3.35 18.79 -13.89
C THR A 3 2.81 17.37 -13.71
N ILE A 4 3.57 16.46 -13.07
CA ILE A 4 3.02 15.18 -12.56
C ILE A 4 2.87 15.19 -11.02
N PHE A 5 3.55 16.10 -10.32
CA PHE A 5 3.51 16.18 -8.86
C PHE A 5 2.13 16.42 -8.21
N PRO A 6 1.15 17.15 -8.79
CA PRO A 6 -0.12 17.38 -8.09
C PRO A 6 -1.11 16.21 -8.18
N ALA A 7 -0.96 15.28 -9.13
CA ALA A 7 -1.93 14.19 -9.33
C ALA A 7 -1.82 13.09 -8.24
N ILE A 8 -0.63 12.87 -7.70
CA ILE A 8 -0.39 11.87 -6.64
C ILE A 8 -1.02 12.32 -5.32
N ALA A 9 -1.08 13.62 -5.05
CA ALA A 9 -1.68 14.16 -3.83
C ALA A 9 -3.21 13.98 -3.77
N VAL A 10 -3.90 14.04 -4.92
CA VAL A 10 -5.37 13.93 -5.00
C VAL A 10 -5.86 12.50 -4.74
N LEU A 11 -5.05 11.49 -5.02
CA LEU A 11 -5.40 10.09 -4.75
C LEU A 11 -5.57 9.77 -3.25
N PHE A 12 -5.15 10.67 -2.35
CA PHE A 12 -5.26 10.46 -0.90
C PHE A 12 -6.52 11.07 -0.26
N LEU A 13 -7.34 11.85 -0.98
CA LEU A 13 -8.40 12.67 -0.38
C LEU A 13 -9.79 12.01 -0.29
N SER A 14 -10.03 10.90 -0.97
CA SER A 14 -11.34 10.23 -1.01
C SER A 14 -11.28 8.87 -0.30
N MET A 15 -11.13 8.88 1.02
CA MET A 15 -11.05 7.66 1.85
C MET A 15 -12.18 7.58 2.87
N THR A 16 -13.31 7.01 2.47
CA THR A 16 -14.23 6.35 3.40
C THR A 16 -13.95 4.85 3.36
N ALA A 17 -12.94 4.39 4.11
CA ALA A 17 -12.73 2.96 4.29
C ALA A 17 -13.68 2.44 5.38
N SER A 18 -14.55 1.50 5.00
CA SER A 18 -15.32 0.73 5.97
C SER A 18 -14.37 -0.19 6.73
N ALA A 19 -14.16 0.11 8.00
CA ALA A 19 -13.35 -0.71 8.89
C ALA A 19 -14.13 -1.98 9.23
N HIS A 20 -13.71 -3.14 8.70
CA HIS A 20 -14.10 -4.43 9.25
C HIS A 20 -13.44 -4.56 10.64
N ASN A 21 -14.16 -4.11 11.67
CA ASN A 21 -13.73 -4.18 13.06
C ASN A 21 -13.81 -5.63 13.53
N GLY A 22 -12.71 -6.39 13.40
CA GLY A 22 -12.63 -7.74 13.94
C GLY A 22 -11.33 -8.51 13.64
N GLU A 23 -10.66 -8.21 12.52
CA GLU A 23 -9.43 -8.93 12.14
C GLU A 23 -8.18 -8.39 12.85
N ASP A 24 -7.24 -9.31 13.13
CA ASP A 24 -5.89 -9.00 13.62
C ASP A 24 -5.17 -8.11 12.59
N PRO A 25 -4.83 -6.84 12.93
CA PRO A 25 -4.18 -5.94 12.00
C PRO A 25 -2.79 -6.43 11.56
N ALA A 26 -2.10 -7.24 12.35
CA ALA A 26 -0.82 -7.81 11.94
C ALA A 26 -1.01 -8.81 10.79
N ALA A 27 -1.96 -9.75 10.95
CA ALA A 27 -2.33 -10.70 9.90
C ALA A 27 -2.81 -9.99 8.62
N GLU A 28 -3.64 -8.94 8.77
CA GLU A 28 -4.17 -8.20 7.62
C GLU A 28 -3.06 -7.38 6.91
N VAL A 29 -2.08 -6.81 7.62
CA VAL A 29 -0.90 -6.17 7.00
C VAL A 29 -0.09 -7.17 6.18
N VAL A 30 0.14 -8.38 6.71
CA VAL A 30 0.87 -9.44 6.01
C VAL A 30 0.15 -9.85 4.72
N LYS A 31 -1.16 -10.07 4.81
CA LYS A 31 -2.02 -10.41 3.67
C LYS A 31 -2.05 -9.32 2.61
N LYS A 32 -2.26 -8.05 3.00
CA LYS A 32 -2.23 -6.94 2.04
C LYS A 32 -0.88 -6.83 1.34
N ARG A 33 0.22 -7.07 2.07
CA ARG A 33 1.55 -7.09 1.45
C ARG A 33 1.71 -8.23 0.46
N SER A 34 1.20 -9.43 0.74
CA SER A 34 1.29 -10.55 -0.20
C SER A 34 0.57 -10.24 -1.53
N TYR A 35 -0.58 -9.56 -1.48
CA TYR A 35 -1.26 -9.07 -2.68
C TYR A 35 -0.41 -8.07 -3.47
N VAL A 36 0.21 -7.09 -2.80
CA VAL A 36 1.11 -6.13 -3.47
C VAL A 36 2.26 -6.87 -4.17
N LEU A 37 2.91 -7.82 -3.50
CA LEU A 37 4.00 -8.61 -4.07
C LEU A 37 3.53 -9.46 -5.27
N GLN A 38 2.32 -10.00 -5.20
CA GLN A 38 1.71 -10.72 -6.31
C GLN A 38 1.48 -9.80 -7.51
N TYR A 39 0.85 -8.65 -7.33
CA TYR A 39 0.61 -7.70 -8.43
C TYR A 39 1.92 -7.17 -9.03
N GLN A 40 2.94 -6.98 -8.20
CA GLN A 40 4.27 -6.62 -8.68
C GLN A 40 4.92 -7.71 -9.53
N LYS A 41 4.64 -9.00 -9.26
CA LYS A 41 5.10 -10.14 -10.06
C LYS A 41 4.29 -10.28 -11.35
N GLU A 42 2.98 -10.01 -11.29
CA GLU A 42 2.08 -10.05 -12.45
C GLU A 42 2.34 -8.90 -13.43
N TYR A 43 2.78 -7.73 -12.94
CA TYR A 43 3.07 -6.56 -13.78
C TYR A 43 4.03 -6.83 -14.96
N PRO A 44 5.24 -7.37 -14.77
CA PRO A 44 6.13 -7.68 -15.90
C PRO A 44 5.65 -8.84 -16.76
N ALA A 45 4.78 -9.71 -16.25
CA ALA A 45 4.18 -10.82 -16.99
C ALA A 45 2.94 -10.38 -17.82
N ALA A 46 2.45 -9.16 -17.62
CA ALA A 46 1.30 -8.63 -18.33
C ALA A 46 1.58 -8.45 -19.83
N THR A 47 0.63 -8.89 -20.65
CA THR A 47 0.73 -8.92 -22.11
C THR A 47 0.24 -7.65 -22.79
N SER A 48 -0.54 -6.83 -22.07
CA SER A 48 -1.12 -5.58 -22.56
C SER A 48 -0.88 -4.40 -21.61
N GLN A 49 -0.95 -3.18 -22.16
CA GLN A 49 -0.84 -1.95 -21.37
C GLN A 49 -2.01 -1.82 -20.40
N GLU A 50 -3.21 -2.24 -20.77
CA GLU A 50 -4.37 -2.26 -19.89
C GLU A 50 -4.18 -3.20 -18.69
N GLU A 51 -3.55 -4.36 -18.87
CA GLU A 51 -3.20 -5.27 -17.77
C GLU A 51 -2.17 -4.65 -16.83
N ARG A 52 -1.15 -3.99 -17.38
CA ARG A 52 -0.13 -3.26 -16.59
C ARG A 52 -0.78 -2.17 -15.75
N ILE A 53 -1.65 -1.35 -16.34
CA ILE A 53 -2.40 -0.30 -15.65
C ILE A 53 -3.32 -0.88 -14.58
N ARG A 54 -4.03 -2.00 -14.85
CA ARG A 54 -4.85 -2.68 -13.84
C ARG A 54 -4.01 -3.16 -12.65
N ASN A 55 -2.84 -3.74 -12.89
CA ASN A 55 -1.92 -4.17 -11.83
C ASN A 55 -1.42 -2.98 -10.98
N ILE A 56 -1.09 -1.86 -11.62
CA ILE A 56 -0.74 -0.61 -10.94
C ILE A 56 -1.89 -0.14 -10.05
N LYS A 57 -3.12 -0.08 -10.57
CA LYS A 57 -4.31 0.36 -9.80
C LYS A 57 -4.55 -0.52 -8.56
N LYS A 58 -4.39 -1.84 -8.69
CA LYS A 58 -4.51 -2.78 -7.56
C LYS A 58 -3.43 -2.58 -6.50
N GLN A 59 -2.20 -2.27 -6.90
CA GLN A 59 -1.13 -1.93 -5.95
C GLN A 59 -1.42 -0.63 -5.20
N VAL A 60 -1.88 0.41 -5.90
CA VAL A 60 -2.27 1.70 -5.28
C VAL A 60 -3.35 1.48 -4.23
N SER A 61 -4.46 0.84 -4.59
CA SER A 61 -5.59 0.66 -3.67
C SER A 61 -5.20 -0.20 -2.45
N THR A 62 -4.37 -1.22 -2.66
CA THR A 62 -3.91 -2.09 -1.57
C THR A 62 -2.98 -1.34 -0.62
N LEU A 63 -1.97 -0.62 -1.14
CA LEU A 63 -1.06 0.18 -0.33
C LEU A 63 -1.78 1.28 0.46
N GLN A 64 -2.77 1.94 -0.16
CA GLN A 64 -3.63 2.91 0.52
C GLN A 64 -4.38 2.27 1.69
N SER A 65 -5.00 1.10 1.47
CA SER A 65 -5.70 0.38 2.53
C SER A 65 -4.76 -0.06 3.66
N THR A 66 -3.51 -0.42 3.35
CA THR A 66 -2.48 -0.75 4.35
C THR A 66 -2.13 0.46 5.19
N ILE A 67 -1.95 1.65 4.60
CA ILE A 67 -1.64 2.88 5.34
C ILE A 67 -2.78 3.24 6.30
N LEU A 68 -4.03 3.14 5.84
CA LEU A 68 -5.21 3.39 6.69
C LEU A 68 -5.28 2.41 7.86
N LEU A 69 -5.04 1.12 7.61
CA LEU A 69 -4.99 0.10 8.65
C LEU A 69 -3.93 0.42 9.70
N LEU A 70 -2.69 0.72 9.26
CA LEU A 70 -1.59 1.07 10.16
C LEU A 70 -1.93 2.32 11.01
N ARG A 71 -2.50 3.36 10.39
CA ARG A 71 -2.96 4.56 11.09
C ARG A 71 -3.98 4.22 12.18
N ASN A 72 -5.01 3.46 11.82
CA ASN A 72 -6.11 3.15 12.74
C ASN A 72 -5.63 2.27 13.90
N SER A 73 -4.75 1.31 13.64
CA SER A 73 -4.15 0.45 14.68
C SER A 73 -3.28 1.26 15.64
N LEU A 74 -2.42 2.17 15.14
CA LEU A 74 -1.61 3.06 15.98
C LEU A 74 -2.45 3.96 16.90
N VAL A 75 -3.56 4.51 16.39
CA VAL A 75 -4.50 5.33 17.19
C VAL A 75 -5.14 4.49 18.30
N LYS A 76 -5.53 3.23 17.99
CA LYS A 76 -6.17 2.32 18.94
C LYS A 76 -5.23 1.82 20.03
N GLU A 77 -3.95 1.61 19.71
CA GLU A 77 -2.93 1.09 20.64
C GLU A 77 -2.24 2.17 21.48
N ASN A 78 -2.73 3.42 21.46
CA ASN A 78 -2.13 4.52 22.20
C ASN A 78 -0.67 4.81 21.78
N ARG A 79 -0.44 4.82 20.46
CA ARG A 79 0.75 5.33 19.74
C ARG A 79 2.07 4.56 19.87
N SER A 80 2.13 3.39 20.50
CA SER A 80 3.42 2.69 20.52
C SER A 80 3.76 2.15 19.13
N VAL A 81 4.89 2.59 18.59
CA VAL A 81 5.39 2.18 17.27
C VAL A 81 6.26 0.92 17.37
N ARG A 82 6.63 0.50 18.59
CA ARG A 82 7.46 -0.68 18.84
C ARG A 82 6.59 -1.93 18.93
N SER A 83 7.01 -3.01 18.27
CA SER A 83 6.27 -4.29 18.24
C SER A 83 6.08 -4.92 19.61
N ASP A 84 7.10 -4.82 20.48
CA ASP A 84 7.09 -5.37 21.84
C ASP A 84 6.08 -4.69 22.79
N LEU A 85 5.53 -3.55 22.36
CA LEU A 85 4.53 -2.77 23.06
C LEU A 85 3.19 -2.72 22.29
N SER A 86 3.12 -3.37 21.12
CA SER A 86 1.90 -3.53 20.34
C SER A 86 1.09 -4.69 20.89
N LYS A 87 -0.22 -4.51 21.00
CA LYS A 87 -1.15 -5.58 21.39
C LYS A 87 -1.21 -6.70 20.34
N TYR A 88 -0.92 -6.36 19.09
CA TYR A 88 -0.96 -7.27 17.94
C TYR A 88 0.42 -7.74 17.47
N ASP A 89 1.49 -7.55 18.25
CA ASP A 89 2.88 -7.86 17.84
C ASP A 89 3.27 -7.26 16.46
N LEU A 90 2.71 -6.09 16.13
CA LEU A 90 2.90 -5.42 14.86
C LEU A 90 4.08 -4.47 14.92
N ASP A 91 5.13 -4.74 14.15
CA ASP A 91 6.21 -3.78 13.91
C ASP A 91 5.76 -2.74 12.86
N TYR A 92 5.23 -1.63 13.36
CA TYR A 92 4.74 -0.52 12.53
C TYR A 92 5.85 0.12 11.70
N LEU A 93 7.08 0.23 12.23
CA LEU A 93 8.20 0.81 11.47
C LEU A 93 8.59 -0.09 10.31
N ALA A 94 8.66 -1.40 10.55
CA ALA A 94 8.91 -2.37 9.48
C ALA A 94 7.78 -2.33 8.44
N ALA A 95 6.52 -2.31 8.86
CA ALA A 95 5.37 -2.24 7.95
C ALA A 95 5.43 -0.99 7.06
N ILE A 96 5.66 0.20 7.64
CA ILE A 96 5.81 1.46 6.90
C ILE A 96 7.00 1.39 5.95
N LYS A 97 8.17 0.92 6.41
CA LYS A 97 9.38 0.77 5.58
C LYS A 97 9.13 -0.12 4.37
N ASN A 98 8.36 -1.20 4.56
CA ASN A 98 7.99 -2.10 3.48
C ASN A 98 7.02 -1.46 2.49
N SER A 99 5.97 -0.77 2.97
CA SER A 99 5.07 0.00 2.11
C SER A 99 5.79 1.07 1.29
N LEU A 100 6.81 1.73 1.85
CA LEU A 100 7.65 2.69 1.11
C LEU A 100 8.46 2.02 0.00
N LYS A 101 9.08 0.86 0.27
CA LYS A 101 9.78 0.07 -0.76
C LYS A 101 8.84 -0.36 -1.89
N ASP A 102 7.64 -0.80 -1.52
CA ASP A 102 6.63 -1.21 -2.49
C ASP A 102 6.15 -0.02 -3.34
N MET A 103 5.99 1.15 -2.73
CA MET A 103 5.66 2.39 -3.43
C MET A 103 6.76 2.83 -4.39
N GLN A 104 8.04 2.71 -4.01
CA GLN A 104 9.16 2.99 -4.91
C GLN A 104 9.14 2.09 -6.15
N LYS A 105 8.78 0.81 -5.99
CA LYS A 105 8.65 -0.11 -7.12
C LYS A 105 7.44 0.22 -7.99
N LEU A 106 6.31 0.58 -7.38
CA LEU A 106 5.13 1.06 -8.08
C LEU A 106 5.43 2.31 -8.92
N LEU A 107 6.22 3.27 -8.40
CA LEU A 107 6.62 4.47 -9.14
C LEU A 107 7.42 4.11 -10.39
N LYS A 108 8.38 3.18 -10.29
CA LYS A 108 9.12 2.68 -11.47
C LYS A 108 8.22 1.99 -12.49
N GLN A 109 7.21 1.25 -12.03
CA GLN A 109 6.23 0.62 -12.92
C GLN A 109 5.36 1.68 -13.61
N LEU A 110 4.94 2.72 -12.89
CA LEU A 110 4.20 3.85 -13.45
C LEU A 110 5.01 4.61 -14.50
N GLU A 111 6.28 4.93 -14.22
CA GLU A 111 7.19 5.57 -15.19
C GLU A 111 7.28 4.74 -16.47
N ALA A 112 7.56 3.44 -16.34
CA ALA A 112 7.64 2.54 -17.49
C ALA A 112 6.31 2.44 -18.28
N ALA A 113 5.16 2.51 -17.61
CA ALA A 113 3.85 2.44 -18.25
C ALA A 113 3.44 3.73 -18.99
N VAL A 114 3.99 4.87 -18.58
CA VAL A 114 3.74 6.18 -19.22
C VAL A 114 4.71 6.43 -20.37
N ASP A 115 5.93 5.90 -20.29
CA ASP A 115 6.95 6.01 -21.33
C ASP A 115 6.80 4.97 -22.47
N SER A 116 5.83 4.05 -22.36
CA SER A 116 5.51 3.04 -23.39
C SER A 116 4.27 3.37 -24.20
#